data_AF-A0A519TTU8-F1
#
_entry.id   AF-A0A519TTU8-F1
#
_cell.length_a   1.000
_cell.length_b   1.000
_cell.length_c   1.000
_cell.angle_alpha   90.00
_cell.angle_beta   90.00
_cell.angle_gamma   90.00
#
_symmetry.space_group_name_H-M   'P 1'
#
loop_
_entity.id
_entity.type
_entity.pdbx_description
1 polymer ?
#
loop_
_entity_poly.entity_id
_entity_poly.type
_entity_poly.pdbx_seq_one_letter_code
_entity_poly.pdbx_strand_id
1 'polypeptide(L)'
;MGCITQKGSTYTAKVRGTKTYRVELTAQPSGPPEIHCDYPYENGEACKHGIALGLALLDLLGPDESVQPPAPPRALVDQEPTSQQLL
;
A
#
# COMPACT_ATOMS: atom_id res chain seq x y z
N MET A 1 -7.75 23.76 -1.21
CA MET A 1 -6.79 22.66 -1.41
C MET A 1 -6.57 21.97 -0.08
N GLY A 2 -6.57 20.64 -0.03
CA GLY A 2 -6.27 19.90 1.20
C GLY A 2 -4.76 19.95 1.46
N CYS A 3 -4.36 20.26 2.69
CA CYS A 3 -2.95 20.25 3.08
C CYS A 3 -2.62 18.84 3.59
N ILE A 4 -1.57 18.23 3.05
CA ILE A 4 -0.93 17.04 3.63
C ILE A 4 0.16 17.55 4.57
N THR A 5 0.16 17.04 5.80
CA THR A 5 1.19 17.34 6.80
C THR A 5 1.99 16.07 7.06
N GLN A 6 3.32 16.16 7.02
CA GLN A 6 4.21 15.06 7.35
C GLN A 6 4.85 15.26 8.72
N LYS A 7 4.90 14.19 9.53
CA LYS A 7 5.68 14.13 10.77
C LYS A 7 6.41 12.79 10.84
N GLY A 8 7.72 12.80 10.56
CA GLY A 8 8.49 11.57 10.43
C GLY A 8 8.01 10.73 9.25
N SER A 9 7.64 9.47 9.50
CA SER A 9 7.06 8.56 8.51
C SER A 9 5.54 8.60 8.43
N THR A 10 4.88 9.46 9.22
CA THR A 10 3.42 9.59 9.22
C THR A 10 2.98 10.82 8.41
N TYR A 11 2.06 10.59 7.50
CA TYR A 11 1.40 11.59 6.68
C TYR A 11 -0.06 11.72 7.13
N THR A 12 -0.47 12.94 7.47
CA THR A 12 -1.83 13.25 7.91
C THR A 12 -2.49 14.17 6.89
N ALA A 13 -3.72 13.85 6.50
CA ALA A 13 -4.51 14.68 5.61
C ALA A 13 -5.98 14.76 6.04
N LYS A 14 -6.68 15.76 5.52
CA LYS A 14 -8.14 15.87 5.60
C LYS A 14 -8.74 15.61 4.23
N VAL A 15 -9.53 14.54 4.11
CA VAL A 15 -10.21 14.17 2.87
C VAL A 15 -11.68 14.58 2.98
N ARG A 16 -12.17 15.32 1.98
CA ARG A 16 -13.55 15.85 1.98
C ARG A 16 -14.39 15.10 0.95
N GLY A 17 -15.36 14.34 1.44
CA GLY A 17 -16.49 13.83 0.66
C GLY A 17 -17.77 14.56 1.08
N THR A 18 -18.82 13.81 1.43
CA THR A 18 -20.03 14.36 2.08
C THR A 18 -19.71 14.99 3.43
N LYS A 19 -18.78 14.40 4.17
CA LYS A 19 -18.17 14.95 5.39
C LYS A 19 -16.66 15.03 5.20
N THR A 20 -15.99 15.73 6.11
CA THR A 20 -14.54 15.78 6.18
C THR A 20 -14.05 14.72 7.15
N TYR A 21 -13.09 13.92 6.71
CA TYR A 21 -12.48 12.83 7.47
C TYR A 21 -10.99 13.09 7.63
N ARG A 22 -10.44 12.74 8.79
CA ARG A 22 -9.01 12.72 9.04
C ARG A 22 -8.47 11.34 8.64
N VAL A 23 -7.41 11.37 7.85
CA VAL A 23 -6.72 10.18 7.37
C VAL A 23 -5.26 10.29 7.75
N GLU A 24 -4.70 9.18 8.23
CA GLU A 24 -3.29 9.05 8.52
C GLU A 24 -2.74 7.85 7.77
N LEU A 25 -1.56 8.01 7.21
CA LEU A 25 -0.80 6.96 6.56
C LEU A 25 0.60 6.96 7.16
N THR A 26 0.99 5.85 7.78
CA THR A 26 2.34 5.66 8.31
C THR A 26 3.10 4.71 7.39
N ALA A 27 4.15 5.22 6.76
CA ALA A 27 5.06 4.41 5.97
C ALA A 27 5.87 3.51 6.90
N GLN A 28 5.80 2.20 6.66
CA GLN A 28 6.60 1.21 7.38
C GLN A 28 7.88 0.91 6.58
N PRO A 29 9.02 0.68 7.25
CA PRO A 29 10.27 0.31 6.58
C PRO A 29 10.18 -1.04 5.86
N SER A 30 9.28 -1.92 6.30
CA SER A 30 8.97 -3.19 5.66
C SER A 30 7.48 -3.49 5.75
N GLY A 31 6.87 -3.94 4.66
CA GLY A 31 5.45 -4.31 4.60
C GLY A 31 4.54 -3.17 4.12
N PRO A 32 3.21 -3.40 4.12
CA PRO A 32 2.24 -2.40 3.70
C PRO A 32 2.21 -1.21 4.68
N PRO A 33 1.88 0.01 4.20
CA PRO A 33 1.70 1.14 5.07
C PRO A 33 0.50 0.92 5.99
N GLU A 34 0.59 1.45 7.20
CA GLU A 34 -0.54 1.46 8.13
C GLU A 34 -1.44 2.66 7.80
N ILE A 35 -2.73 2.41 7.60
CA ILE A 35 -3.71 3.44 7.27
C ILE A 35 -4.72 3.52 8.40
N HIS A 36 -4.96 4.74 8.89
CA HIS A 36 -6.00 5.03 9.86
C HIS A 36 -6.95 6.10 9.32
N CYS A 37 -8.26 5.85 9.40
CA CYS A 37 -9.27 6.83 9.01
C CYS A 37 -10.39 6.88 10.05
N ASP A 38 -10.82 8.09 10.40
CA ASP A 38 -11.94 8.32 11.33
C ASP A 38 -13.34 8.08 10.69
N TYR A 39 -13.38 7.41 9.54
CA TYR A 39 -14.62 7.05 8.86
C TYR A 39 -15.31 5.88 9.60
N PRO A 40 -16.58 6.03 10.06
CA PRO A 40 -17.22 5.06 10.93
C PRO A 40 -17.64 3.74 10.26
N TYR A 41 -17.44 3.61 8.95
CA TYR A 41 -17.82 2.41 8.19
C TYR A 41 -16.61 1.89 7.41
N GLU A 42 -15.62 1.33 8.11
CA GLU A 42 -14.54 0.56 7.47
C GLU A 42 -15.09 -0.81 7.06
N ASN A 43 -15.15 -1.07 5.75
CA ASN A 43 -15.62 -2.33 5.17
C ASN A 43 -14.47 -3.25 4.71
N GLY A 44 -13.25 -3.08 5.24
CA GLY A 44 -12.07 -3.86 4.82
C GLY A 44 -10.76 -3.26 5.32
N GLU A 45 -9.62 -3.74 4.78
CA GLU A 45 -8.26 -3.38 5.21
C GLU A 45 -7.82 -1.95 4.80
N ALA A 46 -8.53 -1.31 3.87
CA ALA A 46 -8.27 0.08 3.48
C ALA A 46 -9.55 0.81 3.02
N CYS A 47 -9.91 1.91 3.66
CA CYS A 47 -10.95 2.79 3.14
C CYS A 47 -10.50 3.60 1.92
N LYS A 48 -11.48 4.04 1.11
CA LYS A 48 -11.28 4.95 -0.03
C LYS A 48 -10.46 6.21 0.30
N HIS A 49 -10.55 6.71 1.53
CA HIS A 49 -9.83 7.91 1.93
C HIS A 49 -8.34 7.63 2.13
N GLY A 50 -7.99 6.45 2.65
CA GLY A 50 -6.62 5.95 2.74
C GLY A 50 -5.98 5.78 1.37
N ILE A 51 -6.71 5.15 0.43
CA ILE A 51 -6.26 4.99 -0.96
C ILE A 51 -6.03 6.36 -1.62
N ALA A 52 -6.96 7.30 -1.45
CA ALA A 52 -6.81 8.66 -1.99
C ALA A 52 -5.58 9.38 -1.43
N LEU A 53 -5.30 9.22 -0.12
CA LEU A 53 -4.08 9.78 0.48
C LEU A 53 -2.82 9.11 -0.09
N GLY A 54 -2.80 7.79 -0.21
CA GLY A 54 -1.67 7.06 -0.79
C GLY A 54 -1.34 7.51 -2.21
N LEU A 55 -2.35 7.65 -3.08
CA LEU A 55 -2.17 8.14 -4.44
C LEU A 55 -1.66 9.59 -4.46
N ALA A 56 -2.22 10.47 -3.62
CA ALA A 56 -1.75 11.85 -3.53
C ALA A 56 -0.30 11.95 -3.03
N LEU A 57 0.15 11.04 -2.18
CA LEU A 57 1.55 10.96 -1.75
C LEU A 57 2.46 10.47 -2.87
N LEU A 58 2.02 9.50 -3.68
CA LEU A 58 2.79 9.05 -4.85
C LEU A 58 2.98 10.18 -5.87
N ASP A 59 1.93 10.98 -6.12
CA ASP A 59 2.02 12.16 -6.99
C ASP A 59 2.94 13.25 -6.41
N LEU A 60 2.93 13.43 -5.09
CA LEU A 60 3.71 14.46 -4.40
C LEU A 60 5.20 14.09 -4.30
N LEU A 61 5.49 12.83 -3.98
CA LEU A 61 6.85 12.33 -3.78
C LEU A 61 7.53 11.97 -5.12
N GLY A 62 6.74 11.74 -6.17
CA GLY A 62 7.22 11.25 -7.45
C GLY A 62 7.65 9.78 -7.39
N PRO A 63 7.91 9.14 -8.55
CA PRO A 63 8.52 7.83 -8.56
C PRO A 63 9.92 7.93 -7.95
N ASP A 64 10.12 7.22 -6.84
CA ASP A 64 11.45 7.04 -6.29
C ASP A 64 12.23 6.09 -7.21
N GLU A 65 13.16 6.64 -7.99
CA GLU A 65 13.97 5.92 -8.98
C GLU A 65 14.90 4.86 -8.33
N SER A 66 14.93 4.77 -6.99
CA SER A 66 15.70 3.78 -6.24
C SER A 66 14.92 2.52 -5.85
N VAL A 67 13.61 2.44 -6.16
CA VAL A 67 12.83 1.20 -5.97
C VAL A 67 13.20 0.20 -7.06
N GLN A 68 14.19 -0.64 -6.76
CA GLN A 68 14.53 -1.78 -7.60
C GLN A 68 13.31 -2.72 -7.64
N PRO A 69 12.80 -3.11 -8.82
CA PRO A 69 11.67 -4.03 -8.92
C PRO A 69 11.94 -5.30 -8.12
N PRO A 70 10.93 -5.86 -7.43
CA PRO A 70 11.10 -7.12 -6.73
C PRO A 70 11.63 -8.17 -7.70
N ALA A 71 12.68 -8.88 -7.30
CA ALA A 71 13.27 -9.92 -8.12
C ALA A 71 12.17 -10.91 -8.55
N PRO A 72 12.13 -11.33 -9.82
CA PRO A 72 11.11 -12.25 -10.28
C PRO A 72 11.14 -13.52 -9.42
N PRO A 73 9.97 -14.12 -9.11
CA PRO A 73 9.94 -15.38 -8.39
C PRO A 73 10.81 -16.38 -9.15
N ARG A 74 11.76 -17.03 -8.44
CA ARG A 74 12.52 -18.14 -8.99
C ARG A 74 11.50 -19.14 -9.51
N ALA A 75 11.44 -19.32 -10.83
CA ALA A 75 10.66 -20.38 -11.44
C ALA A 75 11.08 -21.69 -10.75
N LEU A 76 10.12 -22.34 -10.09
CA LEU A 76 10.25 -23.74 -9.72
C LEU A 76 10.54 -24.47 -11.04
N VAL A 77 11.80 -24.85 -11.22
CA VAL A 77 12.20 -25.77 -12.29
C VAL A 77 11.34 -27.01 -12.14
N ASP A 78 10.55 -27.28 -13.18
CA ASP A 78 9.81 -28.52 -13.43
C ASP A 78 10.64 -29.73 -12.96
N GLN A 79 10.22 -30.35 -11.86
CA GLN A 79 10.62 -31.71 -11.54
C GLN A 79 9.54 -32.60 -12.16
N GLU A 80 9.81 -33.06 -13.38
CA GLU A 80 9.07 -34.07 -14.11
C GLU A 80 8.83 -35.31 -13.20
N PRO A 81 7.60 -35.84 -13.06
CA PRO A 81 7.38 -37.03 -12.25
C PRO A 81 7.94 -38.26 -12.97
N THR A 82 9.04 -38.80 -12.43
CA THR A 82 9.58 -40.13 -12.77
C THR A 82 8.45 -41.16 -12.85
N SER A 83 8.28 -41.73 -14.03
CA SER A 83 7.41 -42.87 -14.32
C SER A 83 7.77 -44.03 -13.37
N GLN A 84 6.88 -44.36 -12.45
CA GLN A 84 6.95 -45.63 -11.73
C GLN A 84 6.51 -46.73 -12.69
N GLN A 85 7.49 -47.48 -13.18
CA GLN A 85 7.29 -48.64 -14.03
C GLN A 85 6.85 -49.81 -13.13
N LEU A 86 5.67 -50.35 -13.45
CA LEU A 86 5.18 -51.65 -13.02
C LEU A 86 6.30 -52.71 -13.13
N LEU A 87 6.49 -53.50 -12.06
CA LEU A 87 6.80 -54.94 -12.09
C LEU A 87 6.63 -55.54 -10.69
#